data_AF-A0A4Q1C6A6-F1
#
_entry.id   AF-A0A4Q1C6A6-F1
#
_cell.length_a   1.000
_cell.length_b   1.000
_cell.length_c   1.000
_cell.angle_alpha   90.00
_cell.angle_beta   90.00
_cell.angle_gamma   90.00
#
_symmetry.space_group_name_H-M   'P 1'
#
loop_
_entity.id
_entity.type
_entity.pdbx_description
1 polymer ?
#
loop_
_entity_poly.entity_id
_entity_poly.type
_entity_poly.pdbx_seq_one_letter_code
_entity_poly.pdbx_strand_id
1 'polypeptide(L)' 'RGEAVRNMIANAVARMGRIDVLVNNAGIQHTASIEEFPVEKWDAILALNLSAVFHATAAALPYMKQQGA' A
#
# COMPACT_ATOMS: atom_id res chain seq x y z
N ARG A 1 -1.26 -4.31 10.15
CA ARG A 1 -0.36 -4.35 8.97
C ARG A 1 0.00 -2.96 8.43
N GLY A 2 -0.84 -1.92 8.59
CA GLY A 2 -0.53 -0.57 8.11
C GLY A 2 0.77 0.04 8.67
N GLU A 3 1.10 -0.23 9.93
CA GLU A 3 2.35 0.24 10.54
C GLU A 3 3.59 -0.31 9.83
N ALA A 4 3.59 -1.59 9.43
CA ALA A 4 4.71 -2.17 8.68
C ALA A 4 4.93 -1.48 7.32
N VAL A 5 3.83 -1.13 6.62
CA VAL A 5 3.90 -0.37 5.36
C VAL A 5 4.44 1.03 5.59
N ARG A 6 4.00 1.72 6.65
CA ARG A 6 4.51 3.06 7.01
C ARG A 6 5.99 3.02 7.38
N ASN A 7 6.41 2.01 8.13
CA ASN A 7 7.81 1.80 8.49
C ASN A 7 8.68 1.51 7.26
N MET A 8 8.16 0.77 6.27
CA MET A 8 8.85 0.56 4.98
C MET A 8 9.12 1.89 4.28
N ILE A 9 8.12 2.79 4.19
CA ILE A 9 8.28 4.10 3.58
C ILE A 9 9.29 4.95 4.37
N ALA A 10 9.18 5.00 5.70
CA ALA A 10 10.13 5.73 6.54
C ALA A 10 11.58 5.24 6.35
N ASN A 11 11.77 3.92 6.29
CA ASN A 11 13.07 3.31 6.04
C ASN A 11 13.61 3.63 4.65
N ALA A 12 12.75 3.66 3.62
CA ALA A 12 13.14 4.03 2.27
C ALA A 12 13.63 5.49 2.22
N VAL A 13 12.89 6.43 2.83
CA VAL A 13 13.31 7.84 2.94
C VAL A 13 14.63 7.95 3.70
N ALA A 14 14.77 7.27 4.82
CA ALA A 14 16.00 7.32 5.63
C ALA A 14 17.24 6.81 4.87
N ARG A 15 17.08 5.82 3.99
CA ARG A 15 18.19 5.22 3.24
C ARG A 15 18.48 5.91 1.91
N MET A 16 17.45 6.39 1.23
CA MET A 16 17.56 6.93 -0.14
C MET A 16 17.53 8.47 -0.16
N GLY A 17 17.20 9.11 0.95
CA GLY A 17 17.07 10.58 1.10
C GLY A 17 15.78 11.15 0.51
N ARG A 18 15.20 10.50 -0.50
CA ARG A 18 13.95 10.91 -1.17
C ARG A 18 13.17 9.73 -1.74
N ILE A 19 11.91 9.97 -2.11
CA ILE A 19 11.05 9.06 -2.87
C ILE A 19 10.46 9.88 -4.01
N ASP A 20 10.92 9.64 -5.23
CA ASP A 20 10.44 10.34 -6.42
C ASP A 20 9.14 9.77 -6.96
N VAL A 21 9.02 8.43 -6.92
CA VAL A 21 7.89 7.70 -7.47
C VAL A 21 7.49 6.61 -6.49
N LEU A 22 6.20 6.58 -6.15
CA LEU A 22 5.57 5.45 -5.47
C LEU A 22 4.68 4.71 -6.48
N VAL A 23 4.98 3.44 -6.73
CA VAL A 23 4.14 2.57 -7.55
C VAL A 23 3.38 1.60 -6.65
N ASN A 24 2.06 1.82 -6.52
CA ASN A 24 1.17 0.92 -5.81
C ASN A 24 0.77 -0.28 -6.69
N ASN A 25 1.72 -1.20 -6.94
CA ASN A 25 1.53 -2.34 -7.83
C ASN A 25 1.19 -3.65 -7.10
N ALA A 26 1.46 -3.75 -5.79
CA ALA A 26 1.20 -4.99 -5.06
C ALA A 26 -0.31 -5.27 -4.98
N GLY A 27 -0.73 -6.45 -5.46
CA GLY A 27 -2.12 -6.86 -5.41
C GLY A 27 -2.30 -8.37 -5.59
N ILE A 28 -3.45 -8.86 -5.12
CA ILE A 28 -3.93 -10.23 -5.34
C ILE A 28 -5.34 -10.20 -5.91
N GLN A 29 -5.71 -11.27 -6.61
CA GLN A 29 -7.06 -11.47 -7.12
C GLN A 29 -7.57 -12.85 -6.74
N HIS A 30 -8.88 -12.94 -6.54
CA HIS A 30 -9.60 -14.21 -6.45
C HIS A 30 -10.91 -14.10 -7.23
N THR A 31 -11.32 -15.20 -7.86
CA THR A 31 -12.52 -15.26 -8.70
C THR A 31 -13.36 -16.45 -8.26
N ALA A 32 -14.60 -16.18 -7.91
CA ALA A 32 -15.63 -17.14 -7.53
C ALA A 32 -17.00 -16.47 -7.79
N SER A 33 -18.08 -17.25 -7.81
CA SER A 33 -19.43 -16.68 -7.71
C SER A 33 -19.60 -15.97 -6.36
N ILE A 34 -20.56 -15.06 -6.25
CA ILE A 34 -20.75 -14.30 -5.00
C ILE A 34 -21.21 -15.19 -3.85
N GLU A 35 -22.01 -16.24 -4.14
CA GLU A 35 -22.49 -17.17 -3.11
C GLU A 35 -21.38 -18.04 -2.53
N GLU A 36 -20.32 -18.28 -3.29
CA GLU A 36 -19.19 -19.14 -2.91
C GLU A 36 -17.92 -18.34 -2.56
N PHE A 37 -17.98 -17.01 -2.58
CA PHE A 37 -16.81 -16.18 -2.39
C PHE A 37 -16.31 -16.25 -0.93
N PRO A 38 -15.08 -16.74 -0.66
CA PRO A 38 -14.61 -16.86 0.71
C PRO A 38 -14.34 -15.49 1.34
N VAL A 39 -14.88 -15.25 2.55
CA VAL A 39 -14.72 -13.98 3.27
C VAL A 39 -13.23 -13.66 3.52
N GLU A 40 -12.42 -14.67 3.82
CA GLU A 40 -10.99 -14.49 4.08
C GLU A 40 -10.23 -14.04 2.82
N LYS A 41 -10.70 -14.45 1.63
CA LYS A 41 -10.14 -13.96 0.36
C LYS A 41 -10.53 -12.50 0.12
N TRP A 42 -11.76 -12.14 0.45
CA TRP A 42 -12.24 -10.77 0.35
C TRP A 42 -11.43 -9.85 1.26
N ASP A 43 -11.28 -10.23 2.53
CA ASP A 43 -10.50 -9.47 3.51
C ASP A 43 -9.02 -9.35 3.10
N ALA A 44 -8.45 -10.41 2.54
CA ALA A 44 -7.07 -10.37 2.04
C ALA A 44 -6.91 -9.40 0.85
N ILE A 45 -7.87 -9.40 -0.08
CA ILE A 45 -7.88 -8.47 -1.22
C ILE A 45 -7.99 -7.03 -0.72
N LEU A 46 -8.92 -6.73 0.20
CA LEU A 46 -9.05 -5.39 0.78
C LEU A 46 -7.79 -4.97 1.53
N ALA A 47 -7.22 -5.87 2.34
CA ALA A 47 -6.03 -5.57 3.12
C ALA A 47 -4.82 -5.22 2.23
N LEU A 48 -4.64 -5.90 1.09
CA LEU A 48 -3.51 -5.67 0.18
C LEU A 48 -3.81 -4.59 -0.86
N ASN A 49 -4.86 -4.75 -1.65
CA ASN A 49 -5.12 -3.92 -2.83
C ASN A 49 -5.69 -2.54 -2.46
N LEU A 50 -6.24 -2.38 -1.25
CA LEU A 50 -6.84 -1.12 -0.80
C LEU A 50 -6.11 -0.55 0.43
N SER A 51 -6.13 -1.25 1.57
CA SER A 51 -5.61 -0.70 2.82
C SER A 51 -4.10 -0.47 2.78
N ALA A 52 -3.31 -1.40 2.24
CA ALA A 52 -1.86 -1.21 2.12
C ALA A 52 -1.50 -0.05 1.18
N VAL A 53 -2.21 0.09 0.07
CA VAL A 53 -2.07 1.22 -0.89
C VAL A 53 -2.33 2.56 -0.21
N PHE A 54 -3.40 2.65 0.60
CA PHE A 54 -3.69 3.84 1.39
C PHE A 54 -2.54 4.17 2.35
N HIS A 55 -2.06 3.17 3.12
CA HIS A 55 -0.98 3.40 4.07
C HIS A 55 0.34 3.81 3.41
N ALA A 56 0.69 3.20 2.29
CA ALA A 56 1.90 3.56 1.52
C ALA A 56 1.80 4.99 1.01
N THR A 57 0.69 5.33 0.35
CA THR A 57 0.45 6.67 -0.21
C THR A 57 0.43 7.73 0.88
N ALA A 58 -0.33 7.50 1.96
CA ALA A 58 -0.41 8.45 3.07
C ALA A 58 0.94 8.70 3.76
N ALA A 59 1.83 7.70 3.77
CA ALA A 59 3.17 7.87 4.33
C ALA A 59 4.14 8.54 3.36
N ALA A 60 4.07 8.25 2.06
CA ALA A 60 5.01 8.78 1.05
C ALA A 60 4.67 10.22 0.64
N LEU A 61 3.37 10.53 0.52
CA LEU A 61 2.90 11.79 -0.06
C LEU A 61 3.45 13.06 0.61
N PRO A 62 3.59 13.15 1.95
CA PRO A 62 4.19 14.33 2.58
C PRO A 62 5.63 14.59 2.11
N TYR A 63 6.44 13.55 1.97
CA TYR A 63 7.83 13.66 1.50
C TYR A 63 7.87 14.08 0.03
N MET A 64 7.00 13.50 -0.81
CA MET A 64 6.90 13.84 -2.22
C MET A 64 6.47 15.31 -2.41
N LYS A 65 5.49 15.80 -1.62
CA LYS A 65 5.05 17.20 -1.66
C LYS A 65 6.15 18.19 -1.29
N GLN A 66 7.00 17.86 -0.32
CA GLN A 66 8.17 18.69 0.03
C GLN A 66 9.18 18.81 -1.13
N GLN A 67 9.14 17.87 -2.08
CA GLN A 67 10.00 17.83 -3.26
C GLN A 67 9.34 18.46 -4.51
N GLY A 68 8.13 19.02 -4.36
CA GLY A 68 7.42 19.70 -5.45
C GLY A 68 6.47 18.83 -6.27
N ALA A 69 6.03 17.68 -5.74
CA ALA A 69 4.94 16.89 -6.31
C ALA A 69 3.55 17.51 -6.09
#